data_AF-A0A2E0HCU2-F1
#
_entry.id   AF-A0A2E0HCU2-F1
#
_cell.length_a   1.000
_cell.length_b   1.000
_cell.length_c   1.000
_cell.angle_alpha   90.00
_cell.angle_beta   90.00
_cell.angle_gamma   90.00
#
_symmetry.space_group_name_H-M   'P 1'
#
loop_
_entity.id
_entity.type
_entity.pdbx_description
1 polymer ?
#
loop_
_entity_poly.entity_id
_entity_poly.type
_entity_poly.pdbx_seq_one_letter_code
_entity_poly.pdbx_strand_id
1 'polypeptide(L)'
;MTSGGTTETVSQNAPETSLVSSQVTTGRFLDSAVSGLYYETDSLSGFTDINGSFSYRPGEQITFYLGRTLLGDALAQEEVTPLDLIDAEDKPDKLQNMLRVLQTIDSDSDPSNGISISDSAHDYLAQFPLPLNEPATLFEANGIVQDMIAAVTNGVGLKDALSAFEHFHATLLASRRQTDDTVVLDLLGTKWDGVVRSSACPETATAELTMRFTPYAIVSTGYHSLDEESCTPQGYGIRFETYESSVTFTCANQCLDSDLNRVVISRDQKTVTTLSHQTGSDRILLSIAPEMGASSTLALHRTN
;
A
#
# COMPACT_ATOMS: atom_id res chain seq x y z
N MET A 1 78.29 16.84 8.83
CA MET A 1 78.28 16.86 7.35
C MET A 1 77.97 15.42 6.96
N THR A 2 76.82 15.05 6.40
CA THR A 2 76.08 15.66 5.29
C THR A 2 74.63 15.15 5.26
N SER A 3 73.69 16.10 5.10
CA SER A 3 72.49 16.08 4.27
C SER A 3 71.57 14.85 4.28
N GLY A 4 70.44 15.00 4.99
CA GLY A 4 69.22 14.23 4.74
C GLY A 4 68.49 14.74 3.50
N GLY A 5 68.06 13.82 2.65
CA GLY A 5 67.13 14.06 1.54
C GLY A 5 65.74 13.57 1.91
N THR A 6 64.76 14.48 1.88
CA THR A 6 63.33 14.20 2.01
C THR A 6 62.83 13.50 0.76
N THR A 7 62.23 12.32 0.91
CA THR A 7 61.49 11.64 -0.17
C THR A 7 59.99 11.84 0.05
N GLU A 8 59.35 12.37 -0.98
CA GLU A 8 57.92 12.65 -1.06
C GLU A 8 57.08 11.37 -0.87
N THR A 9 56.08 11.44 0.00
CA THR A 9 55.09 10.36 0.18
C THR A 9 53.90 10.66 -0.72
N VAL A 10 53.76 9.89 -1.80
CA VAL A 10 52.58 9.90 -2.66
C VAL A 10 51.44 9.19 -1.92
N SER A 11 50.44 9.95 -1.49
CA SER A 11 49.18 9.42 -0.97
C SER A 11 48.32 8.96 -2.15
N GLN A 12 48.25 7.65 -2.39
CA GLN A 12 47.28 7.08 -3.33
C GLN A 12 45.93 6.92 -2.61
N ASN A 13 44.97 7.77 -2.97
CA ASN A 13 43.55 7.54 -2.72
C ASN A 13 43.12 6.27 -3.49
N ALA A 14 42.81 5.20 -2.76
CA ALA A 14 42.00 4.11 -3.28
C ALA A 14 40.53 4.54 -3.32
N PRO A 15 39.76 4.18 -4.35
CA PRO A 15 38.34 4.51 -4.41
C PRO A 15 37.58 3.71 -3.34
N GLU A 16 36.81 4.40 -2.51
CA GLU A 16 35.84 3.80 -1.58
C GLU A 16 34.85 2.95 -2.39
N THR A 17 35.12 1.65 -2.43
CA THR A 17 34.19 0.67 -2.96
C THR A 17 33.09 0.52 -1.92
N SER A 18 31.87 0.92 -2.29
CA SER A 18 30.66 0.75 -1.49
C SER A 18 30.60 -0.67 -0.92
N LEU A 19 30.68 -0.79 0.41
CA LEU A 19 30.54 -2.07 1.09
C LEU A 19 29.07 -2.46 1.05
N VAL A 20 28.70 -3.35 0.13
CA VAL A 20 27.48 -4.17 0.27
C VAL A 20 27.50 -4.77 1.67
N SER A 21 26.45 -4.52 2.45
CA SER A 21 26.30 -5.10 3.78
C SER A 21 26.35 -6.62 3.66
N SER A 22 27.39 -7.23 4.24
CA SER A 22 27.53 -8.70 4.30
C SER A 22 26.65 -9.34 5.39
N GLN A 23 25.70 -8.61 5.96
CA GLN A 23 24.72 -9.16 6.88
C GLN A 23 23.50 -9.63 6.10
N VAL A 24 23.07 -10.87 6.34
CA VAL A 24 21.80 -11.38 5.82
C VAL A 24 20.67 -10.76 6.63
N THR A 25 19.70 -10.20 5.91
CA THR A 25 18.46 -9.62 6.43
C THR A 25 17.28 -10.43 5.91
N THR A 26 16.12 -10.25 6.54
CA THR A 26 14.87 -10.91 6.16
C THR A 26 13.89 -9.87 5.63
N GLY A 27 13.30 -10.15 4.48
CA GLY A 27 12.18 -9.39 3.92
C GLY A 27 10.95 -10.28 3.79
N ARG A 28 9.81 -9.73 3.36
CA ARG A 28 8.54 -10.46 3.18
C ARG A 28 7.92 -10.18 1.83
N PHE A 29 7.38 -11.22 1.18
CA PHE A 29 6.58 -11.08 -0.03
C PHE A 29 5.09 -11.00 0.31
N LEU A 30 4.41 -9.90 -0.07
CA LEU A 30 3.07 -9.57 0.41
C LEU A 30 2.01 -9.39 -0.70
N ASP A 31 1.12 -10.37 -0.81
CA ASP A 31 -0.30 -10.31 -1.22
C ASP A 31 -1.06 -11.07 -0.12
N SER A 32 -1.10 -10.49 1.09
CA SER A 32 -0.89 -11.21 2.36
C SER A 32 0.42 -12.02 2.37
N ALA A 33 0.80 -12.62 3.50
CA ALA A 33 2.01 -13.43 3.54
C ALA A 33 1.94 -14.59 2.52
N VAL A 34 2.77 -14.57 1.47
CA VAL A 34 2.77 -15.64 0.45
C VAL A 34 3.85 -16.67 0.75
N SER A 35 3.44 -17.87 1.14
CA SER A 35 4.32 -19.00 1.45
C SER A 35 4.53 -19.90 0.23
N GLY A 36 5.76 -20.34 0.02
CA GLY A 36 6.12 -21.29 -1.04
C GLY A 36 6.54 -20.65 -2.36
N LEU A 37 6.77 -19.34 -2.45
CA LEU A 37 7.38 -18.76 -3.66
C LEU A 37 8.87 -19.09 -3.68
N TYR A 38 9.37 -19.55 -4.82
CA TYR A 38 10.81 -19.68 -5.00
C TYR A 38 11.41 -18.29 -5.25
N TYR A 39 12.53 -17.98 -4.63
CA TYR A 39 13.25 -16.73 -4.83
C TYR A 39 14.75 -16.97 -5.02
N GLU A 40 15.38 -16.09 -5.77
CA GLU A 40 16.83 -16.01 -5.93
C GLU A 40 17.28 -14.55 -5.80
N THR A 41 18.33 -14.32 -5.03
CA THR A 41 19.12 -13.09 -5.03
C THR A 41 20.47 -13.34 -5.67
N ASP A 42 21.30 -12.30 -5.79
CA ASP A 42 22.67 -12.43 -6.29
C ASP A 42 23.53 -13.45 -5.51
N SER A 43 23.20 -13.74 -4.24
CA SER A 43 23.97 -14.64 -3.38
C SER A 43 23.18 -15.70 -2.61
N LEU A 44 21.84 -15.62 -2.59
CA LEU A 44 20.97 -16.52 -1.81
C LEU A 44 19.83 -17.05 -2.68
N SER A 45 19.25 -18.18 -2.29
CA SER A 45 17.99 -18.67 -2.86
C SER A 45 17.23 -19.50 -1.85
N GLY A 46 15.94 -19.69 -2.08
CA GLY A 46 15.09 -20.46 -1.18
C GLY A 46 13.63 -20.36 -1.54
N PHE A 47 12.78 -20.74 -0.58
CA PHE A 47 11.35 -20.56 -0.66
C PHE A 47 10.88 -19.60 0.43
N THR A 48 9.87 -18.79 0.15
CA THR A 48 9.23 -17.97 1.19
C THR A 48 8.58 -18.86 2.25
N ASP A 49 8.74 -18.50 3.51
CA ASP A 49 8.13 -19.23 4.63
C ASP A 49 6.65 -18.87 4.85
N ILE A 50 6.03 -19.42 5.90
CA ILE A 50 4.62 -19.18 6.25
C ILE A 50 4.28 -17.70 6.50
N ASN A 51 5.27 -16.88 6.86
CA ASN A 51 5.10 -15.44 7.04
C ASN A 51 5.42 -14.63 5.77
N GLY A 52 5.68 -15.32 4.65
CA GLY A 52 6.13 -14.76 3.38
C GLY A 52 7.62 -14.41 3.38
N SER A 53 8.39 -14.88 4.36
CA SER A 53 9.74 -14.36 4.60
C SER A 53 10.77 -14.91 3.62
N PHE A 54 11.65 -14.07 3.12
CA PHE A 54 12.82 -14.42 2.31
C PHE A 54 14.10 -13.82 2.90
N SER A 55 15.25 -14.43 2.65
CA SER A 55 16.57 -13.94 3.08
C SER A 55 17.29 -13.23 1.94
N TYR A 56 17.87 -12.06 2.21
CA TYR A 56 18.60 -11.26 1.21
C TYR A 56 19.75 -10.49 1.84
N ARG A 57 20.64 -9.91 1.03
CA ARG A 57 21.60 -8.90 1.48
C ARG A 57 21.21 -7.53 0.93
N PRO A 58 21.28 -6.45 1.74
CA PRO A 58 20.92 -5.12 1.26
C PRO A 58 21.68 -4.71 0.00
N GLY A 59 20.94 -4.26 -1.02
CA GLY A 59 21.48 -3.83 -2.31
C GLY A 59 21.49 -4.91 -3.40
N GLU A 60 21.15 -6.17 -3.07
CA GLU A 60 20.95 -7.21 -4.08
C GLU A 60 19.60 -7.06 -4.78
N GLN A 61 19.53 -7.56 -6.02
CA GLN A 61 18.27 -7.81 -6.69
C GLN A 61 17.66 -9.13 -6.19
N ILE A 62 16.34 -9.22 -6.15
CA ILE A 62 15.61 -10.46 -5.86
C ILE A 62 14.63 -10.76 -7.00
N THR A 63 14.61 -12.01 -7.45
CA THR A 63 13.68 -12.52 -8.45
C THR A 63 12.75 -13.53 -7.82
N PHE A 64 11.44 -13.42 -8.07
CA PHE A 64 10.43 -14.35 -7.57
C PHE A 64 9.84 -15.22 -8.68
N TYR A 65 9.63 -16.49 -8.34
CA TYR A 65 9.08 -17.50 -9.24
C TYR A 65 7.92 -18.26 -8.58
N LEU A 66 6.92 -18.55 -9.41
CA LEU A 66 5.84 -19.48 -9.11
C LEU A 66 5.99 -20.71 -10.02
N GLY A 67 6.64 -21.76 -9.51
CA GLY A 67 7.08 -22.89 -10.33
C GLY A 67 8.04 -22.41 -11.42
N ARG A 68 7.69 -22.65 -12.70
CA ARG A 68 8.45 -22.14 -13.86
C ARG A 68 8.10 -20.70 -14.26
N THR A 69 7.11 -20.10 -13.63
CA THR A 69 6.60 -18.77 -13.99
C THR A 69 7.44 -17.71 -13.30
N LEU A 70 8.11 -16.86 -14.08
CA LEU A 70 8.70 -15.63 -13.56
C LEU A 70 7.57 -14.67 -13.17
N LEU A 71 7.52 -14.28 -11.89
CA LEU A 71 6.62 -13.22 -11.43
C LEU A 71 7.22 -11.85 -11.77
N GLY A 72 8.52 -11.70 -11.51
CA GLY A 72 9.33 -10.53 -11.82
C GLY A 72 10.49 -10.42 -10.84
N ASP A 73 11.19 -9.29 -10.90
CA ASP A 73 12.29 -8.96 -10.02
C ASP A 73 12.16 -7.54 -9.46
N ALA A 74 12.74 -7.31 -8.29
CA ALA A 74 12.76 -6.01 -7.61
C ALA A 74 14.02 -5.88 -6.74
N LEU A 75 14.32 -4.67 -6.29
CA LEU A 75 15.36 -4.47 -5.29
C LEU A 75 14.95 -5.21 -4.01
N ALA A 76 15.84 -6.02 -3.45
CA ALA A 76 15.56 -6.75 -2.23
C ALA A 76 15.46 -5.78 -1.03
N GLN A 77 14.32 -5.80 -0.35
CA GLN A 77 13.99 -4.91 0.76
C GLN A 77 13.07 -5.60 1.78
N GLU A 78 12.70 -4.91 2.86
CA GLU A 78 11.92 -5.48 3.96
C GLU A 78 10.53 -5.96 3.51
N GLU A 79 9.90 -5.25 2.57
CA GLU A 79 8.63 -5.63 1.96
C GLU A 79 8.71 -5.57 0.43
N VAL A 80 8.39 -6.69 -0.22
CA VAL A 80 8.23 -6.78 -1.67
C VAL A 80 6.81 -7.24 -1.96
N THR A 81 6.14 -6.61 -2.91
CA THR A 81 4.77 -6.90 -3.28
C THR A 81 4.69 -7.25 -4.77
N PRO A 82 3.61 -7.90 -5.23
CA PRO A 82 3.34 -8.06 -6.65
C PRO A 82 3.43 -6.75 -7.46
N LEU A 83 3.13 -5.60 -6.87
CA LEU A 83 3.26 -4.30 -7.54
C LEU A 83 4.72 -3.93 -7.80
N ASP A 84 5.65 -4.28 -6.91
CA ASP A 84 7.08 -4.00 -7.06
C ASP A 84 7.73 -4.84 -8.17
N LEU A 85 7.10 -5.97 -8.56
CA LEU A 85 7.58 -6.88 -9.61
C LEU A 85 7.15 -6.50 -11.03
N ILE A 86 6.40 -5.40 -11.19
CA ILE A 86 5.90 -4.95 -12.49
C ILE A 86 6.91 -3.98 -13.12
N ASP A 87 7.38 -4.32 -14.31
CA ASP A 87 8.28 -3.49 -15.10
C ASP A 87 7.52 -2.68 -16.18
N ALA A 88 8.16 -1.66 -16.74
CA ALA A 88 7.61 -0.81 -17.79
C ALA A 88 7.27 -1.57 -19.08
N GLU A 89 7.96 -2.68 -19.34
CA GLU A 89 7.74 -3.56 -20.50
C GLU A 89 6.56 -4.51 -20.31
N ASP A 90 6.09 -4.72 -19.08
CA ASP A 90 4.99 -5.62 -18.79
C ASP A 90 3.66 -5.10 -19.35
N LYS A 91 2.75 -6.04 -19.64
CA LYS A 91 1.41 -5.68 -20.08
C LYS A 91 0.56 -5.20 -18.89
N PRO A 92 -0.39 -4.27 -19.11
CA PRO A 92 -1.21 -3.71 -18.04
C PRO A 92 -1.93 -4.75 -17.17
N ASP A 93 -2.29 -5.90 -17.76
CA ASP A 93 -3.05 -6.96 -17.07
C ASP A 93 -2.15 -7.92 -16.26
N LYS A 94 -0.81 -7.82 -16.34
CA LYS A 94 0.10 -8.74 -15.63
C LYS A 94 -0.11 -8.74 -14.13
N LEU A 95 -0.20 -7.55 -13.52
CA LEU A 95 -0.45 -7.42 -12.09
C LEU A 95 -1.75 -8.12 -11.69
N GLN A 96 -2.84 -7.85 -12.42
CA GLN A 96 -4.13 -8.48 -12.15
C GLN A 96 -4.05 -10.00 -12.30
N ASN A 97 -3.43 -10.51 -13.36
CA ASN A 97 -3.31 -11.95 -13.58
C ASN A 97 -2.47 -12.62 -12.47
N MET A 98 -1.39 -11.98 -12.02
CA MET A 98 -0.57 -12.44 -10.90
C MET A 98 -1.38 -12.51 -9.60
N LEU A 99 -2.06 -11.43 -9.21
CA LEU A 99 -2.89 -11.39 -7.99
C LEU A 99 -3.99 -12.47 -8.03
N ARG A 100 -4.69 -12.59 -9.16
CA ARG A 100 -5.73 -13.62 -9.35
C ARG A 100 -5.16 -15.03 -9.18
N VAL A 101 -3.98 -15.31 -9.74
CA VAL A 101 -3.35 -16.63 -9.61
C VAL A 101 -2.97 -16.92 -8.17
N LEU A 102 -2.24 -16.01 -7.51
CA LEU A 102 -1.76 -16.22 -6.13
C LEU A 102 -2.94 -16.54 -5.19
N GLN A 103 -4.02 -15.78 -5.27
CA GLN A 103 -5.20 -15.98 -4.44
C GLN A 103 -6.07 -17.17 -4.87
N THR A 104 -5.91 -17.69 -6.09
CA THR A 104 -6.64 -18.89 -6.55
C THR A 104 -5.97 -20.18 -6.10
N ILE A 105 -4.63 -20.20 -6.07
CA ILE A 105 -3.85 -21.39 -5.70
C ILE A 105 -3.66 -21.55 -4.19
N ASP A 106 -4.21 -20.60 -3.42
CA ASP A 106 -4.24 -20.63 -1.98
C ASP A 106 -4.97 -21.88 -1.46
N SER A 107 -4.28 -22.63 -0.61
CA SER A 107 -4.68 -24.00 -0.25
C SER A 107 -6.01 -24.11 0.51
N ASP A 108 -6.43 -23.06 1.23
CA ASP A 108 -7.70 -23.00 1.95
C ASP A 108 -8.71 -22.02 1.32
N SER A 109 -8.32 -21.37 0.22
CA SER A 109 -9.12 -20.37 -0.52
C SER A 109 -9.50 -19.12 0.30
N ASP A 110 -8.80 -18.83 1.40
CA ASP A 110 -8.96 -17.63 2.22
C ASP A 110 -7.66 -16.81 2.30
N PRO A 111 -7.40 -15.93 1.30
CA PRO A 111 -6.14 -15.21 1.22
C PRO A 111 -5.96 -14.19 2.37
N SER A 112 -7.01 -13.93 3.18
CA SER A 112 -6.94 -12.98 4.30
C SER A 112 -6.10 -13.48 5.48
N ASN A 113 -5.83 -14.78 5.54
CA ASN A 113 -5.05 -15.42 6.61
C ASN A 113 -3.61 -15.79 6.17
N GLY A 114 -3.21 -15.39 4.96
CA GLY A 114 -2.00 -15.82 4.27
C GLY A 114 -2.36 -16.46 2.93
N ILE A 115 -1.37 -16.63 2.05
CA ILE A 115 -1.51 -17.40 0.81
C ILE A 115 -0.54 -18.56 0.90
N SER A 116 -1.04 -19.78 0.97
CA SER A 116 -0.20 -20.99 1.07
C SER A 116 -0.27 -21.80 -0.22
N ILE A 117 0.86 -21.87 -0.92
CA ILE A 117 0.99 -22.65 -2.16
C ILE A 117 1.12 -24.13 -1.81
N SER A 118 0.16 -24.94 -2.26
CA SER A 118 0.15 -26.39 -2.02
C SER A 118 1.16 -27.16 -2.88
N ASP A 119 1.56 -28.35 -2.43
CA ASP A 119 2.42 -29.25 -3.22
C ASP A 119 1.81 -29.57 -4.59
N SER A 120 0.49 -29.75 -4.68
CA SER A 120 -0.22 -29.95 -5.95
C SER A 120 -0.07 -28.76 -6.90
N ALA A 121 -0.09 -27.53 -6.37
CA ALA A 121 0.15 -26.34 -7.16
C ALA A 121 1.60 -26.27 -7.63
N HIS A 122 2.55 -26.59 -6.76
CA HIS A 122 3.96 -26.71 -7.13
C HIS A 122 4.19 -27.73 -8.25
N ASP A 123 3.65 -28.94 -8.12
CA ASP A 123 3.80 -30.02 -9.10
C ASP A 123 3.24 -29.64 -10.47
N TYR A 124 2.10 -28.93 -10.51
CA TYR A 124 1.53 -28.44 -11.75
C TYR A 124 2.39 -27.33 -12.37
N LEU A 125 2.74 -26.30 -11.58
CA LEU A 125 3.43 -25.10 -12.04
C LEU A 125 4.92 -25.36 -12.36
N ALA A 126 5.47 -26.48 -11.89
CA ALA A 126 6.77 -26.99 -12.30
C ALA A 126 6.81 -27.51 -13.74
N GLN A 127 5.66 -27.73 -14.39
CA GLN A 127 5.59 -28.28 -15.75
C GLN A 127 5.46 -27.18 -16.81
N PHE A 128 4.67 -26.14 -16.54
CA PHE A 128 4.34 -25.09 -17.52
C PHE A 128 4.38 -23.70 -16.88
N PRO A 129 4.99 -22.69 -17.54
CA PRO A 129 4.88 -21.31 -17.09
C PRO A 129 3.50 -20.75 -17.42
N LEU A 130 2.95 -19.94 -16.50
CA LEU A 130 1.71 -19.21 -16.74
C LEU A 130 1.98 -17.98 -17.60
N PRO A 131 1.12 -17.66 -18.57
CA PRO A 131 1.32 -16.54 -19.47
C PRO A 131 0.81 -15.23 -18.85
N LEU A 132 1.36 -14.83 -17.69
CA LEU A 132 0.85 -13.69 -16.90
C LEU A 132 0.75 -12.37 -17.69
N ASN A 133 1.61 -12.20 -18.70
CA ASN A 133 1.65 -11.02 -19.57
C ASN A 133 0.59 -11.03 -20.70
N GLU A 134 -0.29 -12.03 -20.77
CA GLU A 134 -1.42 -12.01 -21.72
C GLU A 134 -2.53 -11.07 -21.25
N PRO A 135 -3.30 -10.46 -22.18
CA PRO A 135 -4.53 -9.75 -21.83
C PRO A 135 -5.46 -10.64 -20.99
N ALA A 136 -6.15 -10.06 -20.02
CA ALA A 136 -6.88 -10.80 -18.98
C ALA A 136 -7.87 -11.85 -19.53
N THR A 137 -8.56 -11.54 -20.63
CA THR A 137 -9.51 -12.46 -21.28
C THR A 137 -8.83 -13.64 -21.97
N LEU A 138 -7.64 -13.44 -22.53
CA LEU A 138 -6.84 -14.50 -23.14
C LEU A 138 -6.11 -15.33 -22.08
N PHE A 139 -5.65 -14.69 -21.01
CA PHE A 139 -5.09 -15.36 -19.86
C PHE A 139 -6.08 -16.34 -19.24
N GLU A 140 -7.31 -15.88 -18.98
CA GLU A 140 -8.35 -16.72 -18.39
C GLU A 140 -8.77 -17.87 -19.32
N ALA A 141 -8.83 -17.65 -20.64
CA ALA A 141 -9.15 -18.70 -21.61
C ALA A 141 -7.97 -19.66 -21.92
N ASN A 142 -6.78 -19.42 -21.38
CA ASN A 142 -5.59 -20.20 -21.69
C ASN A 142 -5.69 -21.63 -21.15
N GLY A 143 -5.33 -22.63 -21.97
CA GLY A 143 -5.39 -24.04 -21.58
C GLY A 143 -4.56 -24.38 -20.34
N ILE A 144 -3.35 -23.80 -20.20
CA ILE A 144 -2.49 -24.01 -19.02
C ILE A 144 -3.16 -23.45 -17.76
N VAL A 145 -3.82 -22.30 -17.88
CA VAL A 145 -4.53 -21.67 -16.75
C VAL A 145 -5.77 -22.51 -16.37
N GLN A 146 -6.54 -22.97 -17.35
CA GLN A 146 -7.71 -23.82 -17.10
C GLN A 146 -7.34 -25.18 -16.49
N ASP A 147 -6.25 -25.79 -16.98
CA ASP A 147 -5.73 -27.05 -16.45
C ASP A 147 -5.15 -26.86 -15.05
N MET A 148 -4.46 -25.74 -14.77
CA MET A 148 -4.00 -25.38 -13.43
C MET A 148 -5.19 -25.33 -12.47
N ILE A 149 -6.23 -24.57 -12.83
CA ILE A 149 -7.46 -24.45 -12.04
C ILE A 149 -8.04 -25.83 -11.74
N ALA A 150 -8.19 -26.69 -12.75
CA ALA A 150 -8.72 -28.03 -12.56
C ALA A 150 -7.84 -28.93 -11.67
N ALA A 151 -6.53 -28.69 -11.65
CA ALA A 151 -5.58 -29.47 -10.86
C ALA A 151 -5.46 -29.00 -9.39
N VAL A 152 -5.56 -27.69 -9.15
CA VAL A 152 -5.27 -27.08 -7.83
C VAL A 152 -6.52 -26.63 -7.10
N THR A 153 -7.60 -26.37 -7.81
CA THR A 153 -8.90 -26.01 -7.22
C THR A 153 -9.86 -27.17 -7.42
N ASN A 154 -10.91 -27.25 -6.59
CA ASN A 154 -12.02 -28.19 -6.81
C ASN A 154 -12.91 -27.75 -8.01
N GLY A 155 -12.31 -27.25 -9.10
CA GLY A 155 -12.98 -26.70 -10.27
C GLY A 155 -13.55 -25.28 -10.07
N VAL A 156 -13.15 -24.58 -9.02
CA VAL A 156 -13.49 -23.17 -8.80
C VAL A 156 -12.62 -22.34 -9.73
N GLY A 157 -13.23 -21.50 -10.58
CA GLY A 157 -12.51 -20.63 -11.50
C GLY A 157 -11.53 -19.66 -10.82
N LEU A 158 -10.77 -18.91 -11.61
CA LEU A 158 -9.89 -17.87 -11.09
C LEU A 158 -10.66 -16.93 -10.15
N LYS A 159 -9.98 -16.48 -9.09
CA LYS A 159 -10.45 -15.37 -8.26
C LYS A 159 -10.86 -14.20 -9.15
N ASP A 160 -11.97 -13.58 -8.81
CA ASP A 160 -12.45 -12.39 -9.51
C ASP A 160 -11.40 -11.27 -9.42
N ALA A 161 -11.25 -10.51 -10.51
CA ALA A 161 -10.22 -9.48 -10.63
C ALA A 161 -10.41 -8.35 -9.60
N LEU A 162 -11.65 -7.93 -9.38
CA LEU A 162 -11.96 -6.92 -8.37
C LEU A 162 -11.62 -7.46 -6.99
N SER A 163 -12.15 -8.63 -6.64
CA SER A 163 -11.90 -9.30 -5.35
C SER A 163 -10.41 -9.46 -5.03
N ALA A 164 -9.62 -9.86 -6.04
CA ALA A 164 -8.17 -10.01 -5.88
C ALA A 164 -7.47 -8.67 -5.61
N PHE A 165 -7.87 -7.62 -6.32
CA PHE A 165 -7.36 -6.28 -6.10
C PHE A 165 -7.80 -5.70 -4.74
N GLU A 166 -9.03 -5.98 -4.29
CA GLU A 166 -9.54 -5.54 -2.97
C GLU A 166 -8.67 -6.08 -1.84
N HIS A 167 -8.36 -7.38 -1.90
CA HIS A 167 -7.52 -8.07 -0.94
C HIS A 167 -6.08 -7.56 -0.97
N PHE A 168 -5.49 -7.40 -2.16
CA PHE A 168 -4.14 -6.87 -2.29
C PHE A 168 -4.03 -5.45 -1.72
N HIS A 169 -5.01 -4.60 -2.01
CA HIS A 169 -5.03 -3.23 -1.49
C HIS A 169 -5.18 -3.21 0.05
N ALA A 170 -5.98 -4.10 0.63
CA ALA A 170 -6.07 -4.27 2.08
C ALA A 170 -4.73 -4.70 2.70
N THR A 171 -3.97 -5.56 2.00
CA THR A 171 -2.61 -5.93 2.40
C THR A 171 -1.69 -4.71 2.45
N LEU A 172 -1.67 -3.88 1.40
CA LEU A 172 -0.85 -2.66 1.35
C LEU A 172 -1.21 -1.66 2.46
N LEU A 173 -2.50 -1.58 2.81
CA LEU A 173 -2.97 -0.74 3.92
C LEU A 173 -2.48 -1.25 5.27
N ALA A 174 -2.51 -2.57 5.48
CA ALA A 174 -2.08 -3.19 6.72
C ALA A 174 -0.54 -3.19 6.90
N SER A 175 0.22 -3.27 5.81
CA SER A 175 1.70 -3.25 5.84
C SER A 175 2.28 -1.83 5.84
N ARG A 176 1.46 -0.82 5.53
CA ARG A 176 1.87 0.58 5.40
C ARG A 176 2.57 1.17 6.62
N ARG A 177 2.28 0.64 7.81
CA ARG A 177 2.93 1.03 9.05
C ARG A 177 3.21 -0.19 9.92
N GLN A 178 4.49 -0.47 10.13
CA GLN A 178 4.91 -1.34 11.21
C GLN A 178 5.06 -0.52 12.49
N THR A 179 4.12 -0.67 13.42
CA THR A 179 4.15 0.03 14.72
C THR A 179 3.65 -0.88 15.82
N ASP A 180 4.32 -0.82 16.98
CA ASP A 180 3.86 -1.45 18.23
C ASP A 180 2.96 -0.51 19.05
N ASP A 181 2.73 0.71 18.57
CA ASP A 181 1.89 1.69 19.24
C ASP A 181 0.41 1.31 19.14
N THR A 182 -0.38 1.81 20.09
CA THR A 182 -1.81 1.51 20.14
C THR A 182 -2.56 2.22 19.01
N VAL A 183 -3.17 1.44 18.12
CA VAL A 183 -4.16 1.93 17.17
C VAL A 183 -5.39 2.40 17.94
N VAL A 184 -5.71 3.69 17.83
CA VAL A 184 -6.84 4.31 18.54
C VAL A 184 -8.09 4.43 17.66
N LEU A 185 -7.94 4.33 16.34
CA LEU A 185 -9.05 4.36 15.39
C LEU A 185 -8.70 3.61 14.09
N ASP A 186 -9.65 2.78 13.64
CA ASP A 186 -9.69 2.25 12.27
C ASP A 186 -10.75 3.04 11.48
N LEU A 187 -10.32 3.78 10.45
CA LEU A 187 -11.22 4.51 9.58
C LEU A 187 -11.82 3.64 8.47
N LEU A 188 -11.22 2.52 8.08
CA LEU A 188 -11.70 1.76 6.93
C LEU A 188 -13.10 1.17 7.18
N GLY A 189 -13.92 1.20 6.13
CA GLY A 189 -15.32 0.77 6.18
C GLY A 189 -16.25 1.72 6.95
N THR A 190 -15.76 2.87 7.44
CA THR A 190 -16.55 3.79 8.26
C THR A 190 -17.22 4.91 7.45
N LYS A 191 -18.34 5.41 7.98
CA LYS A 191 -19.06 6.59 7.48
C LYS A 191 -19.07 7.68 8.54
N TRP A 192 -18.84 8.92 8.14
CA TRP A 192 -18.81 10.08 9.03
C TRP A 192 -19.63 11.21 8.45
N ASP A 193 -20.60 11.72 9.21
CA ASP A 193 -21.34 12.91 8.83
C ASP A 193 -20.62 14.16 9.35
N GLY A 194 -20.49 15.17 8.51
CA GLY A 194 -19.65 16.33 8.69
C GLY A 194 -20.43 17.63 8.67
N VAL A 195 -20.18 18.48 9.65
CA VAL A 195 -20.73 19.85 9.71
C VAL A 195 -19.60 20.85 9.50
N VAL A 196 -19.72 21.65 8.46
CA VAL A 196 -18.78 22.73 8.10
C VAL A 196 -19.30 24.06 8.63
N ARG A 197 -18.41 24.83 9.25
CA ARG A 197 -18.64 26.23 9.66
C ARG A 197 -17.50 27.12 9.20
N SER A 198 -17.78 28.40 8.98
CA SER A 198 -16.78 29.42 8.64
C SER A 198 -16.79 30.53 9.68
N SER A 199 -15.60 31.06 10.01
CA SER A 199 -15.46 32.20 10.93
C SER A 199 -16.00 33.52 10.36
N ALA A 200 -16.28 33.59 9.05
CA ALA A 200 -16.94 34.74 8.43
C ALA A 200 -18.47 34.75 8.65
N CYS A 201 -19.04 33.63 9.12
CA CYS A 201 -20.48 33.43 9.19
C CYS A 201 -20.99 33.24 10.62
N PRO A 202 -22.28 33.52 10.90
CA PRO A 202 -22.90 33.19 12.18
C PRO A 202 -22.84 31.69 12.47
N GLU A 203 -22.78 31.29 13.74
CA GLU A 203 -22.66 29.87 14.14
C GLU A 203 -23.84 28.98 13.66
N THR A 204 -24.98 29.59 13.37
CA THR A 204 -26.17 28.92 12.83
C THR A 204 -26.06 28.58 11.35
N ALA A 205 -25.13 29.21 10.61
CA ALA A 205 -24.87 28.89 9.22
C ALA A 205 -23.94 27.68 9.13
N THR A 206 -24.42 26.62 8.50
CA THR A 206 -23.67 25.35 8.36
C THR A 206 -23.81 24.80 6.96
N ALA A 207 -22.76 24.14 6.49
CA ALA A 207 -22.80 23.24 5.34
C ALA A 207 -22.61 21.80 5.83
N GLU A 208 -23.14 20.83 5.09
CA GLU A 208 -23.11 19.42 5.48
C GLU A 208 -22.51 18.56 4.37
N LEU A 209 -21.71 17.58 4.78
CA LEU A 209 -21.16 16.55 3.92
C LEU A 209 -21.11 15.20 4.63
N THR A 210 -20.97 14.12 3.89
CA THR A 210 -20.68 12.79 4.42
C THR A 210 -19.34 12.32 3.88
N MET A 211 -18.47 11.81 4.74
CA MET A 211 -17.23 11.12 4.37
C MET A 211 -17.39 9.61 4.50
N ARG A 212 -16.87 8.86 3.54
CA ARG A 212 -16.74 7.40 3.56
C ARG A 212 -15.29 7.04 3.35
N PHE A 213 -14.77 6.21 4.24
CA PHE A 213 -13.41 5.69 4.17
C PHE A 213 -13.51 4.26 3.65
N THR A 214 -13.38 4.09 2.33
CA THR A 214 -13.38 2.77 1.70
C THR A 214 -11.95 2.22 1.72
N PRO A 215 -11.73 0.93 1.42
CA PRO A 215 -10.38 0.44 1.18
C PRO A 215 -9.63 1.30 0.15
N TYR A 216 -10.27 1.73 -0.94
CA TYR A 216 -9.57 2.44 -2.05
C TYR A 216 -9.36 3.92 -1.84
N ALA A 217 -10.27 4.58 -1.13
CA ALA A 217 -10.33 6.03 -1.13
C ALA A 217 -11.14 6.59 0.04
N ILE A 218 -10.88 7.87 0.29
CA ILE A 218 -11.70 8.76 1.09
C ILE A 218 -12.64 9.47 0.12
N VAL A 219 -13.94 9.26 0.30
CA VAL A 219 -14.99 9.84 -0.54
C VAL A 219 -15.81 10.80 0.30
N SER A 220 -15.84 12.09 -0.06
CA SER A 220 -16.71 13.07 0.58
C SER A 220 -17.80 13.55 -0.36
N THR A 221 -19.05 13.55 0.10
CA THR A 221 -20.23 13.95 -0.68
C THR A 221 -21.03 15.00 0.07
N GLY A 222 -21.32 16.13 -0.57
CA GLY A 222 -22.11 17.21 0.01
C GLY A 222 -21.49 18.59 -0.23
N TYR A 223 -21.86 19.55 0.61
CA TYR A 223 -21.35 20.93 0.56
C TYR A 223 -20.06 21.04 1.37
N HIS A 224 -18.99 21.53 0.74
CA HIS A 224 -17.64 21.53 1.32
C HIS A 224 -17.24 22.88 1.92
N SER A 225 -18.04 23.92 1.73
CA SER A 225 -17.77 25.26 2.26
C SER A 225 -19.07 26.05 2.43
N LEU A 226 -18.95 27.19 3.09
CA LEU A 226 -19.96 28.26 3.09
C LEU A 226 -19.43 29.40 2.23
N ASP A 227 -20.30 30.02 1.46
CA ASP A 227 -20.01 31.30 0.80
C ASP A 227 -19.88 32.40 1.88
N GLU A 228 -18.78 33.15 1.90
CA GLU A 228 -18.46 34.07 3.00
C GLU A 228 -19.37 35.32 3.05
N GLU A 229 -20.01 35.69 1.94
CA GLU A 229 -20.87 36.87 1.88
C GLU A 229 -22.33 36.53 2.21
N SER A 230 -22.85 35.46 1.59
CA SER A 230 -24.24 35.02 1.76
C SER A 230 -24.42 34.06 2.93
N CYS A 231 -23.33 33.45 3.44
CA CYS A 231 -23.35 32.41 4.46
C CYS A 231 -24.25 31.22 4.10
N THR A 232 -24.33 30.89 2.82
CA THR A 232 -25.07 29.73 2.30
C THR A 232 -24.14 28.59 1.91
N PRO A 233 -24.58 27.32 1.99
CA PRO A 233 -23.77 26.18 1.58
C PRO A 233 -23.32 26.27 0.11
N GLN A 234 -22.02 26.04 -0.12
CA GLN A 234 -21.40 26.09 -1.45
C GLN A 234 -20.53 24.84 -1.68
N GLY A 235 -20.14 24.62 -2.94
CA GLY A 235 -19.23 23.54 -3.31
C GLY A 235 -19.85 22.15 -3.15
N TYR A 236 -21.13 22.02 -3.52
CA TYR A 236 -21.78 20.71 -3.58
C TYR A 236 -21.08 19.81 -4.59
N GLY A 237 -20.71 18.61 -4.16
CA GLY A 237 -20.13 17.63 -5.08
C GLY A 237 -19.65 16.39 -4.36
N ILE A 238 -18.95 15.55 -5.13
CA ILE A 238 -18.26 14.37 -4.64
C ILE A 238 -16.76 14.62 -4.84
N ARG A 239 -15.97 14.48 -3.78
CA ARG A 239 -14.51 14.52 -3.84
C ARG A 239 -13.95 13.15 -3.50
N PHE A 240 -12.87 12.80 -4.18
CA PHE A 240 -12.16 11.54 -4.02
C PHE A 240 -10.70 11.85 -3.72
N GLU A 241 -10.17 11.24 -2.68
CA GLU A 241 -8.76 11.30 -2.33
C GLU A 241 -8.29 9.89 -1.98
N THR A 242 -7.15 9.47 -2.53
CA THR A 242 -6.54 8.20 -2.13
C THR A 242 -5.74 8.41 -0.84
N TYR A 243 -5.47 7.34 -0.10
CA TYR A 243 -4.70 7.49 1.13
C TYR A 243 -3.22 7.89 0.89
N GLU A 244 -2.69 7.60 -0.30
CA GLU A 244 -1.36 8.01 -0.76
C GLU A 244 -1.32 9.49 -1.15
N SER A 245 -2.45 10.05 -1.60
CA SER A 245 -2.56 11.46 -1.96
C SER A 245 -2.95 12.33 -0.76
N SER A 246 -3.70 11.77 0.19
CA SER A 246 -4.12 12.46 1.40
C SER A 246 -2.96 12.85 2.30
N VAL A 247 -3.01 14.06 2.82
CA VAL A 247 -2.10 14.53 3.88
C VAL A 247 -2.78 14.55 5.25
N THR A 248 -4.11 14.40 5.29
CA THR A 248 -4.93 14.52 6.51
C THR A 248 -5.22 13.15 7.11
N PHE A 249 -5.63 12.18 6.31
CA PHE A 249 -6.04 10.85 6.79
C PHE A 249 -5.15 9.74 6.24
N THR A 250 -3.82 9.95 6.28
CA THR A 250 -2.82 8.98 5.81
C THR A 250 -2.84 7.64 6.55
N CYS A 251 -3.30 7.66 7.81
CA CYS A 251 -3.26 6.50 8.70
C CYS A 251 -4.26 5.39 8.39
N ALA A 252 -5.32 5.67 7.62
CA ALA A 252 -6.33 4.70 7.18
C ALA A 252 -6.85 3.78 8.33
N ASN A 253 -6.48 2.50 8.35
CA ASN A 253 -6.90 1.52 9.35
C ASN A 253 -6.05 1.47 10.62
N GLN A 254 -4.94 2.19 10.67
CA GLN A 254 -3.96 2.12 11.75
C GLN A 254 -3.68 3.52 12.33
N CYS A 255 -4.73 4.28 12.61
CA CYS A 255 -4.57 5.62 13.16
C CYS A 255 -4.14 5.58 14.63
N LEU A 256 -2.97 6.14 14.88
CA LEU A 256 -2.44 6.41 16.21
C LEU A 256 -2.93 7.78 16.72
N ASP A 257 -2.79 8.01 18.02
CA ASP A 257 -3.12 9.30 18.63
C ASP A 257 -2.32 10.46 17.99
N SER A 258 -1.03 10.23 17.70
CA SER A 258 -0.18 11.20 17.02
C SER A 258 -0.62 11.51 15.59
N ASP A 259 -1.32 10.59 14.93
CA ASP A 259 -1.90 10.87 13.63
C ASP A 259 -3.11 11.79 13.84
N LEU A 260 -4.01 11.45 14.74
CA LEU A 260 -5.29 12.14 14.84
C LEU A 260 -5.23 13.45 15.66
N ASN A 261 -4.10 13.76 16.30
CA ASN A 261 -3.86 14.98 17.06
C ASN A 261 -2.61 15.71 16.58
N ARG A 262 -2.68 16.28 15.37
CA ARG A 262 -1.54 16.93 14.70
C ARG A 262 -1.93 18.14 13.88
N VAL A 263 -0.91 18.91 13.50
CA VAL A 263 -1.03 19.98 12.50
C VAL A 263 -0.53 19.47 11.15
N VAL A 264 -1.33 19.69 10.12
CA VAL A 264 -1.05 19.35 8.73
C VAL A 264 -0.96 20.62 7.92
N ILE A 265 0.13 20.79 7.18
CA ILE A 265 0.31 21.90 6.24
C ILE A 265 0.02 21.36 4.84
N SER A 266 -0.83 22.05 4.08
CA SER A 266 -1.15 21.67 2.70
C SER A 266 0.08 21.70 1.81
N ARG A 267 0.04 20.96 0.70
CA ARG A 267 1.18 20.86 -0.24
C ARG A 267 1.60 22.21 -0.84
N ASP A 268 0.66 23.13 -1.02
CA ASP A 268 0.91 24.49 -1.49
C ASP A 268 1.42 25.43 -0.39
N GLN A 269 1.51 24.96 0.85
CA GLN A 269 1.92 25.70 2.06
C GLN A 269 1.00 26.87 2.41
N LYS A 270 -0.22 26.91 1.87
CA LYS A 270 -1.17 28.02 2.08
C LYS A 270 -2.26 27.71 3.07
N THR A 271 -2.39 26.46 3.52
CA THR A 271 -3.46 26.05 4.43
C THR A 271 -2.88 25.22 5.55
N VAL A 272 -3.23 25.60 6.78
CA VAL A 272 -2.90 24.86 7.99
C VAL A 272 -4.18 24.20 8.49
N THR A 273 -4.15 22.88 8.62
CA THR A 273 -5.25 22.08 9.19
C THR A 273 -4.81 21.50 10.51
N THR A 274 -5.49 21.83 11.60
CA THR A 274 -5.33 21.12 12.87
C THR A 274 -6.36 20.00 12.92
N LEU A 275 -5.88 18.77 13.07
CA LEU A 275 -6.69 17.58 13.26
C LEU A 275 -6.69 17.24 14.75
N SER A 276 -7.86 16.96 15.32
CA SER A 276 -7.99 16.51 16.71
C SER A 276 -9.04 15.42 16.85
N HIS A 277 -8.71 14.42 17.67
CA HIS A 277 -9.58 13.32 18.04
C HIS A 277 -9.28 12.89 19.48
N GLN A 278 -10.32 12.74 20.31
CA GLN A 278 -10.17 12.11 21.62
C GLN A 278 -10.42 10.60 21.53
N THR A 279 -9.48 9.76 21.98
CA THR A 279 -9.62 8.29 21.95
C THR A 279 -10.96 7.82 22.53
N GLY A 280 -11.62 6.89 21.83
CA GLY A 280 -12.93 6.34 22.21
C GLY A 280 -14.12 7.25 21.87
N SER A 281 -13.89 8.44 21.30
CA SER A 281 -14.97 9.28 20.77
C SER A 281 -15.30 8.96 19.32
N ASP A 282 -16.56 9.11 18.95
CA ASP A 282 -17.03 9.08 17.55
C ASP A 282 -16.92 10.46 16.90
N ARG A 283 -15.88 11.24 17.23
CA ARG A 283 -15.73 12.63 16.76
C ARG A 283 -14.31 12.94 16.33
N ILE A 284 -14.19 13.57 15.18
CA ILE A 284 -12.95 14.16 14.68
C ILE A 284 -13.25 15.63 14.37
N LEU A 285 -12.38 16.53 14.82
CA LEU A 285 -12.48 17.96 14.51
C LEU A 285 -11.31 18.38 13.64
N LEU A 286 -11.61 19.09 12.56
CA LEU A 286 -10.65 19.74 11.69
C LEU A 286 -10.85 21.24 11.81
N SER A 287 -9.79 21.97 12.10
CA SER A 287 -9.74 23.44 12.05
C SER A 287 -8.81 23.85 10.92
N ILE A 288 -9.36 24.48 9.89
CA ILE A 288 -8.69 24.79 8.63
C ILE A 288 -8.48 26.31 8.58
N ALA A 289 -7.23 26.75 8.60
CA ALA A 289 -6.83 28.15 8.52
C ALA A 289 -6.03 28.38 7.24
N PRO A 290 -6.59 29.09 6.25
CA PRO A 290 -5.82 29.52 5.08
C PRO A 290 -4.87 30.67 5.44
N GLU A 291 -3.86 30.90 4.59
CA GLU A 291 -2.92 32.02 4.68
C GLU A 291 -3.66 33.38 4.65
N MET A 292 -4.74 33.44 3.87
CA MET A 292 -5.63 34.59 3.75
C MET A 292 -7.09 34.12 3.66
N GLY A 293 -8.02 34.90 4.23
CA GLY A 293 -9.46 34.60 4.21
C GLY A 293 -9.97 34.07 5.55
N ALA A 294 -11.22 33.58 5.57
CA ALA A 294 -11.81 33.05 6.77
C ALA A 294 -11.30 31.64 7.10
N SER A 295 -11.15 31.36 8.39
CA SER A 295 -10.95 29.99 8.86
C SER A 295 -12.26 29.21 8.78
N SER A 296 -12.15 27.89 8.62
CA SER A 296 -13.29 26.98 8.63
C SER A 296 -13.07 25.84 9.61
N THR A 297 -14.15 25.24 10.09
CA THR A 297 -14.11 24.01 10.88
C THR A 297 -14.94 22.93 10.20
N LEU A 298 -14.49 21.69 10.27
CA LEU A 298 -15.24 20.51 9.88
C LEU A 298 -15.31 19.57 11.09
N ALA A 299 -16.49 19.45 11.68
CA ALA A 299 -16.76 18.52 12.76
C ALA A 299 -17.36 17.24 12.17
N LEU A 300 -16.61 16.14 12.22
CA LEU A 300 -17.04 14.82 11.79
C LEU A 300 -17.61 14.02 12.95
N HIS A 301 -18.69 13.30 12.70
CA HIS A 301 -19.31 12.37 13.63
C HIS A 301 -19.49 11.00 12.97
N ARG A 302 -18.99 9.94 13.60
CA ARG A 302 -19.12 8.57 13.07
C ARG A 302 -20.58 8.16 13.06
N THR A 303 -20.99 7.52 11.97
CA THR A 303 -22.32 6.95 11.79
C THR A 303 -22.21 5.53 11.24
N ASN A 304 -23.14 4.67 11.62
CA ASN A 304 -23.26 3.31 11.09
C ASN A 304 -23.70 3.31 9.63
#